data_AF-A0A965FP30-F1
#
_entry.id   AF-A0A965FP30-F1
#
_cell.length_a   1.000
_cell.length_b   1.000
_cell.length_c   1.000
_cell.angle_alpha   90.00
_cell.angle_beta   90.00
_cell.angle_gamma   90.00
#
_symmetry.space_group_name_H-M   'P 1'
#
loop_
_entity.id
_entity.type
_entity.pdbx_description
1 polymer ?
#
loop_
_entity_poly.entity_id
_entity_poly.type
_entity_poly.pdbx_seq_one_letter_code
_entity_poly.pdbx_strand_id
1 'polypeptide(L)'
;MSLNISPETKIGVISNWNQECLLKDEAQQAKFVDGTYVQNVKTWLQDTQHVVASNGAVYRTDRKGFLPAILEKWFDERVTYKDKRDEYAVGTEEYKFYDALQLTQKVLLNSFYGVLGLKTFRFHDLDNAGAITATGQSVIKFSAKVINNHYAKETGQDYFVNATNGKAEFAFYTDTDSTFVSSLPLIAKRFPKFDESDEQFMIDQTNAIASEIQKLVNTMYDRYADVFHNTKSHRWQIKQEYVAKSGLWIAKKRYAQWVIFKEGKPTDKLDIKGLDVVRSSFPEDFKKIMKETLWNILKEKDKTETTDMIHKFKSGLKSSPVLNVMKNSGVKEISKFTKGRKPFTGYEKGTPAHVKAAINFNDLLSMHGIRDVELIQNGEKVKWAYLSDNPYGFDTMALRGYEDPSQIVDFVTQYIDRNKIFEKELKNKLDDFYAAMNWGAFPENNSVAKFFSFGK
;
A
#
# COMPACT_ATOMS: atom_id res chain seq x y z
N MET A 1 21.33 10.88 -0.56
CA MET A 1 21.90 12.13 0.00
C MET A 1 22.75 11.85 1.24
N SER A 2 22.20 11.36 2.35
CA SER A 2 22.92 11.21 3.64
C SER A 2 24.19 10.36 3.60
N LEU A 3 24.19 9.31 2.77
CA LEU A 3 25.33 8.40 2.63
C LEU A 3 26.17 8.67 1.38
N ASN A 4 25.98 9.83 0.73
CA ASN A 4 26.68 10.21 -0.49
C ASN A 4 26.67 9.15 -1.63
N ILE A 5 25.62 8.32 -1.71
CA ILE A 5 25.51 7.21 -2.67
C ILE A 5 25.59 7.71 -4.10
N SER A 6 26.69 7.41 -4.79
CA SER A 6 26.93 7.75 -6.20
C SER A 6 28.01 6.82 -6.79
N PRO A 7 27.98 6.51 -8.10
CA PRO A 7 28.99 5.64 -8.72
C PRO A 7 30.44 6.06 -8.48
N GLU A 8 30.71 7.36 -8.55
CA GLU A 8 32.05 7.98 -8.44
C GLU A 8 32.49 8.29 -7.01
N THR A 9 31.60 8.08 -6.04
CA THR A 9 31.91 8.20 -4.60
C THR A 9 32.05 6.84 -3.94
N LYS A 10 31.55 5.77 -4.57
CA LYS A 10 31.66 4.40 -4.08
C LYS A 10 33.13 3.95 -4.05
N ILE A 11 33.58 3.50 -2.89
CA ILE A 11 34.91 2.92 -2.66
C ILE A 11 34.89 1.42 -2.90
N GLY A 12 33.85 0.74 -2.43
CA GLY A 12 33.70 -0.69 -2.57
C GLY A 12 32.60 -1.24 -1.65
N VAL A 13 32.46 -2.55 -1.62
CA VAL A 13 31.50 -3.25 -0.75
C VAL A 13 32.24 -4.22 0.15
N ILE A 14 31.95 -4.17 1.44
CA ILE A 14 32.49 -5.12 2.42
C ILE A 14 31.73 -6.44 2.29
N SER A 15 32.42 -7.50 1.88
CA SER A 15 31.86 -8.83 1.61
C SER A 15 31.39 -9.57 2.87
N ASN A 16 32.07 -9.36 4.01
CA ASN A 16 31.74 -9.93 5.31
C ASN A 16 30.98 -8.94 6.20
N TRP A 17 30.21 -8.02 5.60
CA TRP A 17 29.56 -6.95 6.33
C TRP A 17 28.50 -7.47 7.31
N ASN A 18 28.63 -7.03 8.56
CA ASN A 18 27.58 -7.08 9.57
C ASN A 18 27.54 -5.72 10.26
N GLN A 19 26.42 -4.99 10.15
CA GLN A 19 26.30 -3.63 10.70
C GLN A 19 26.54 -3.57 12.23
N GLU A 20 26.28 -4.66 12.96
CA GLU A 20 26.55 -4.75 14.41
C GLU A 20 28.05 -4.74 14.76
N CYS A 21 28.94 -4.97 13.78
CA CYS A 21 30.38 -4.88 14.00
C CYS A 21 30.82 -3.50 14.54
N LEU A 22 30.07 -2.44 14.21
CA LEU A 22 30.35 -1.07 14.65
C LEU A 22 30.01 -0.82 16.14
N LEU A 23 29.19 -1.68 16.75
CA LEU A 23 28.84 -1.63 18.16
C LEU A 23 29.89 -2.27 19.06
N LYS A 24 30.79 -3.08 18.51
CA LYS A 24 31.82 -3.79 19.28
C LYS A 24 33.00 -2.87 19.55
N ASP A 25 33.58 -3.02 20.73
CA ASP A 25 34.83 -2.33 21.10
C ASP A 25 36.07 -3.02 20.50
N GLU A 26 36.00 -4.34 20.32
CA GLU A 26 37.07 -5.13 19.70
C GLU A 26 37.21 -4.83 18.21
N ALA A 27 38.43 -4.82 17.70
CA ALA A 27 38.72 -4.62 16.28
C ALA A 27 37.99 -5.66 15.41
N GLN A 28 37.16 -5.18 14.50
CA GLN A 28 36.44 -6.03 13.54
C GLN A 28 37.06 -5.88 12.16
N GLN A 29 37.45 -7.02 11.60
CA GLN A 29 38.11 -7.09 10.29
C GLN A 29 37.08 -6.98 9.16
N ALA A 30 37.38 -6.18 8.14
CA ALA A 30 36.56 -6.02 6.94
C ALA A 30 37.33 -6.44 5.69
N LYS A 31 36.69 -7.27 4.87
CA LYS A 31 37.20 -7.73 3.57
C LYS A 31 36.30 -7.19 2.47
N PHE A 32 36.85 -6.39 1.57
CA PHE A 32 36.14 -5.88 0.40
C PHE A 32 36.04 -6.94 -0.71
N VAL A 33 35.06 -6.78 -1.60
CA VAL A 33 34.84 -7.67 -2.75
C VAL A 33 36.05 -7.72 -3.70
N ASP A 34 36.81 -6.62 -3.81
CA ASP A 34 38.03 -6.54 -4.62
C ASP A 34 39.27 -7.20 -3.96
N GLY A 35 39.11 -7.74 -2.75
CA GLY A 35 40.19 -8.36 -1.98
C GLY A 35 40.89 -7.41 -0.99
N THR A 36 40.57 -6.11 -0.99
CA THR A 36 41.13 -5.15 -0.03
C THR A 36 40.75 -5.53 1.40
N TYR A 37 41.69 -5.36 2.33
CA TYR A 37 41.52 -5.80 3.71
C TYR A 37 41.79 -4.68 4.72
N VAL A 38 40.93 -4.58 5.73
CA VAL A 38 40.99 -3.57 6.79
C VAL A 38 40.92 -4.28 8.14
N GLN A 39 41.93 -4.06 8.99
CA GLN A 39 42.05 -4.73 10.30
C GLN A 39 40.97 -4.29 11.31
N ASN A 40 40.65 -2.99 11.33
CA ASN A 40 39.63 -2.42 12.18
C ASN A 40 38.74 -1.48 11.36
N VAL A 41 37.57 -1.98 10.95
CA VAL A 41 36.65 -1.25 10.07
C VAL A 41 36.12 0.04 10.69
N LYS A 42 35.88 0.05 12.02
CA LYS A 42 35.35 1.23 12.73
C LYS A 42 36.37 2.37 12.72
N THR A 43 37.59 2.07 13.16
CA THR A 43 38.69 3.05 13.15
C THR A 43 39.03 3.50 11.75
N TRP A 44 39.06 2.58 10.77
CA TRP A 44 39.33 2.94 9.38
C TRP A 44 38.27 3.88 8.80
N LEU A 45 36.97 3.62 9.01
CA LEU A 45 35.90 4.52 8.57
C LEU A 45 36.08 5.92 9.20
N GLN A 46 36.41 5.99 10.49
CA GLN A 46 36.67 7.23 11.20
C GLN A 46 37.90 7.96 10.66
N ASP A 47 39.06 7.32 10.54
CA ASP A 47 40.29 7.94 10.06
C ASP A 47 40.16 8.50 8.64
N THR A 48 39.41 7.79 7.81
CA THR A 48 39.21 8.14 6.40
C THR A 48 37.97 9.00 6.14
N GLN A 49 37.13 9.21 7.17
CA GLN A 49 35.84 9.90 7.09
C GLN A 49 34.87 9.30 6.05
N HIS A 50 35.05 8.03 5.68
CA HIS A 50 34.13 7.33 4.78
C HIS A 50 32.82 7.01 5.50
N VAL A 51 31.72 6.96 4.75
CA VAL A 51 30.41 6.53 5.23
C VAL A 51 30.09 5.15 4.70
N VAL A 52 29.31 4.38 5.44
CA VAL A 52 28.92 3.01 5.06
C VAL A 52 27.41 2.87 5.05
N ALA A 53 26.85 2.23 4.03
CA ALA A 53 25.44 1.88 3.96
C ALA A 53 25.15 0.55 4.66
N SER A 54 23.87 0.28 4.98
CA SER A 54 23.50 -0.96 5.69
C SER A 54 23.80 -2.25 4.93
N ASN A 55 24.06 -2.19 3.62
CA ASN A 55 24.53 -3.33 2.82
C ASN A 55 26.06 -3.46 2.75
N GLY A 56 26.82 -2.62 3.47
CA GLY A 56 28.28 -2.66 3.48
C GLY A 56 28.96 -1.90 2.34
N ALA A 57 28.18 -1.22 1.48
CA ALA A 57 28.76 -0.32 0.48
C ALA A 57 29.33 0.93 1.17
N VAL A 58 30.58 1.26 0.86
CA VAL A 58 31.33 2.37 1.46
C VAL A 58 31.49 3.49 0.44
N TYR A 59 31.32 4.74 0.89
CA TYR A 59 31.38 5.94 0.06
C TYR A 59 32.27 7.01 0.67
N ARG A 60 33.04 7.71 -0.16
CA ARG A 60 33.82 8.89 0.24
C ARG A 60 32.94 10.10 0.47
N THR A 61 33.41 11.03 1.29
CA THR A 61 32.67 12.23 1.70
C THR A 61 33.43 13.52 1.44
N ASP A 62 34.70 13.45 1.02
CA ASP A 62 35.55 14.59 0.68
C ASP A 62 35.04 15.38 -0.55
N ARG A 63 34.19 14.76 -1.38
CA ARG A 63 33.42 15.43 -2.42
C ARG A 63 31.99 14.91 -2.47
N LYS A 64 31.06 15.80 -2.80
CA LYS A 64 29.65 15.42 -3.01
C LYS A 64 29.49 14.68 -4.34
N GLY A 65 28.77 13.57 -4.31
CA GLY A 65 28.45 12.83 -5.52
C GLY A 65 27.43 13.55 -6.41
N PHE A 66 27.46 13.30 -7.72
CA PHE A 66 26.55 13.93 -8.68
C PHE A 66 25.10 13.50 -8.43
N LEU A 67 24.85 12.24 -8.04
CA LEU A 67 23.50 11.78 -7.70
C LEU A 67 22.95 12.54 -6.48
N PRO A 68 23.65 12.60 -5.32
CA PRO A 68 23.25 13.47 -4.20
C PRO A 68 23.06 14.94 -4.57
N ALA A 69 23.89 15.51 -5.46
CA ALA A 69 23.76 16.90 -5.88
C ALA A 69 22.47 17.17 -6.68
N ILE A 70 22.14 16.29 -7.65
CA ILE A 70 20.91 16.41 -8.43
C ILE A 70 19.68 16.18 -7.55
N LEU A 71 19.71 15.17 -6.68
CA LEU A 71 18.60 14.86 -5.77
C LEU A 71 18.35 16.00 -4.79
N GLU A 72 19.40 16.66 -4.29
CA GLU A 72 19.25 17.83 -3.43
C GLU A 72 18.56 18.97 -4.17
N LYS A 73 19.01 19.30 -5.37
CA LYS A 73 18.38 20.34 -6.19
C LYS A 73 16.88 20.08 -6.38
N TRP A 74 16.51 18.86 -6.79
CA TRP A 74 15.10 18.51 -6.99
C TRP A 74 14.29 18.47 -5.70
N PHE A 75 14.92 18.10 -4.58
CA PHE A 75 14.29 18.15 -3.28
C PHE A 75 13.98 19.60 -2.87
N ASP A 76 14.94 20.49 -3.04
CA ASP A 76 14.80 21.91 -2.68
C ASP A 76 13.75 22.60 -3.61
N GLU A 77 13.79 22.32 -4.92
CA GLU A 77 12.76 22.75 -5.87
C GLU A 77 11.37 22.24 -5.47
N ARG A 78 11.27 20.97 -5.05
CA ARG A 78 10.02 20.38 -4.59
C ARG A 78 9.47 21.10 -3.36
N VAL A 79 10.33 21.46 -2.40
CA VAL A 79 9.92 22.23 -1.21
C VAL A 79 9.37 23.57 -1.65
N THR A 80 10.09 24.32 -2.49
CA THR A 80 9.61 25.60 -3.03
C THR A 80 8.25 25.48 -3.72
N TYR A 81 8.04 24.45 -4.56
CA TYR A 81 6.75 24.25 -5.23
C TYR A 81 5.63 23.87 -4.25
N LYS A 82 5.94 23.10 -3.21
CA LYS A 82 4.96 22.76 -2.17
C LYS A 82 4.55 24.00 -1.38
N ASP A 83 5.51 24.84 -1.01
CA ASP A 83 5.24 26.07 -0.26
C ASP A 83 4.38 27.03 -1.11
N LYS A 84 4.75 27.25 -2.38
CA LYS A 84 3.94 28.04 -3.32
C LYS A 84 2.54 27.48 -3.51
N ARG A 85 2.38 26.16 -3.63
CA ARG A 85 1.06 25.53 -3.72
C ARG A 85 0.20 25.88 -2.50
N ASP A 86 0.79 25.86 -1.31
CA ASP A 86 0.09 26.09 -0.04
C ASP A 86 -0.30 27.57 0.17
N GLU A 87 0.22 28.49 -0.64
CA GLU A 87 -0.24 29.90 -0.71
C GLU A 87 -1.58 30.06 -1.45
N TYR A 88 -2.00 29.08 -2.25
CA TYR A 88 -3.23 29.15 -3.04
C TYR A 88 -4.34 28.24 -2.48
N ALA A 89 -5.59 28.66 -2.68
CA ALA A 89 -6.75 27.86 -2.29
C ALA A 89 -6.82 26.54 -3.09
N VAL A 90 -7.19 25.45 -2.41
CA VAL A 90 -7.31 24.13 -3.05
C VAL A 90 -8.28 24.20 -4.23
N GLY A 91 -7.80 23.84 -5.42
CA GLY A 91 -8.60 23.73 -6.63
C GLY A 91 -8.44 24.86 -7.66
N THR A 92 -7.77 25.97 -7.32
CA THR A 92 -7.42 27.02 -8.29
C THR A 92 -6.43 26.51 -9.34
N GLU A 93 -6.27 27.24 -10.44
CA GLU A 93 -5.33 26.86 -11.51
C GLU A 93 -3.88 26.87 -11.00
N GLU A 94 -3.52 27.88 -10.19
CA GLU A 94 -2.19 27.99 -9.58
C GLU A 94 -1.92 26.86 -8.60
N TYR A 95 -2.90 26.50 -7.76
CA TYR A 95 -2.80 25.35 -6.87
C TYR A 95 -2.52 24.08 -7.66
N LYS A 96 -3.30 23.81 -8.72
CA LYS A 96 -3.13 22.64 -9.58
C LYS A 96 -1.78 22.64 -10.29
N PHE A 97 -1.32 23.80 -10.76
CA PHE A 97 -0.03 23.95 -11.41
C PHE A 97 1.14 23.61 -10.48
N TYR A 98 1.20 24.24 -9.29
CA TYR A 98 2.27 23.95 -8.33
C TYR A 98 2.17 22.56 -7.71
N ASP A 99 0.95 22.02 -7.55
CA ASP A 99 0.77 20.63 -7.12
C ASP A 99 1.31 19.64 -8.18
N ALA A 100 1.10 19.91 -9.47
CA ALA A 100 1.68 19.12 -10.55
C ALA A 100 3.22 19.21 -10.58
N LEU A 101 3.81 20.38 -10.33
CA LEU A 101 5.26 20.56 -10.26
C LEU A 101 5.88 19.81 -9.06
N GLN A 102 5.34 19.95 -7.84
CA GLN A 102 5.86 19.21 -6.68
C GLN A 102 5.67 17.70 -6.85
N LEU A 103 4.59 17.27 -7.50
CA LEU A 103 4.34 15.85 -7.79
C LEU A 103 5.35 15.32 -8.81
N THR A 104 5.66 16.09 -9.85
CA THR A 104 6.69 15.74 -10.84
C THR A 104 8.04 15.54 -10.17
N GLN A 105 8.47 16.48 -9.33
CA GLN A 105 9.72 16.34 -8.58
C GLN A 105 9.70 15.14 -7.63
N LYS A 106 8.57 14.86 -6.97
CA LYS A 106 8.39 13.65 -6.14
C LYS A 106 8.59 12.37 -6.96
N VAL A 107 8.00 12.30 -8.15
CA VAL A 107 8.13 11.14 -9.04
C VAL A 107 9.59 10.97 -9.49
N LEU A 108 10.28 12.05 -9.84
CA LEU A 108 11.70 12.01 -10.20
C LEU A 108 12.55 11.48 -9.04
N LEU A 109 12.44 12.08 -7.84
CA LEU A 109 13.16 11.65 -6.64
C LEU A 109 12.95 10.16 -6.34
N ASN A 110 11.71 9.69 -6.42
CA ASN A 110 11.37 8.29 -6.18
C ASN A 110 11.80 7.35 -7.32
N SER A 111 11.94 7.84 -8.54
CA SER A 111 12.37 7.00 -9.67
C SER A 111 13.86 6.68 -9.61
N PHE A 112 14.67 7.52 -8.95
CA PHE A 112 16.13 7.38 -8.94
C PHE A 112 16.64 6.14 -8.22
N TYR A 113 15.99 5.67 -7.15
CA TYR A 113 16.41 4.40 -6.53
C TYR A 113 16.12 3.22 -7.46
N GLY A 114 14.98 3.24 -8.17
CA GLY A 114 14.54 2.16 -9.03
C GLY A 114 15.37 2.05 -10.32
N VAL A 115 15.71 3.19 -10.91
CA VAL A 115 16.47 3.25 -12.17
C VAL A 115 17.89 2.71 -12.02
N LEU A 116 18.51 2.82 -10.83
CA LEU A 116 19.81 2.22 -10.53
C LEU A 116 19.79 0.69 -10.64
N GLY A 117 18.63 0.05 -10.48
CA GLY A 117 18.45 -1.39 -10.67
C GLY A 117 18.22 -1.82 -12.12
N LEU A 118 18.07 -0.89 -13.08
CA LEU A 118 17.80 -1.21 -14.47
C LEU A 118 19.09 -1.31 -15.29
N LYS A 119 19.33 -2.48 -15.90
CA LYS A 119 20.53 -2.75 -16.73
C LYS A 119 20.73 -1.75 -17.88
N THR A 120 19.66 -1.14 -18.37
CA THR A 120 19.69 -0.15 -19.45
C THR A 120 20.09 1.25 -18.99
N PHE A 121 20.11 1.51 -17.68
CA PHE A 121 20.49 2.82 -17.16
C PHE A 121 22.01 2.98 -17.15
N ARG A 122 22.50 4.15 -17.58
CA ARG A 122 23.94 4.45 -17.68
C ARG A 122 24.69 4.19 -16.36
N PHE A 123 24.05 4.48 -15.23
CA PHE A 123 24.64 4.34 -13.90
C PHE A 123 24.07 3.15 -13.14
N HIS A 124 23.69 2.08 -13.85
CA HIS A 124 23.24 0.84 -13.25
C HIS A 124 24.28 0.28 -12.27
N ASP A 125 23.91 0.15 -11.01
CA ASP A 125 24.75 -0.38 -9.95
C ASP A 125 23.86 -0.98 -8.85
N LEU A 126 23.88 -2.31 -8.74
CA LEU A 126 23.05 -3.05 -7.78
C LEU A 126 23.48 -2.79 -6.34
N ASP A 127 24.74 -2.44 -6.07
CA ASP A 127 25.19 -2.13 -4.71
C ASP A 127 24.66 -0.76 -4.28
N ASN A 128 24.59 0.21 -5.20
CA ASN A 128 23.97 1.51 -4.93
C ASN A 128 22.46 1.37 -4.72
N ALA A 129 21.76 0.61 -5.57
CA ALA A 129 20.33 0.31 -5.38
C ALA A 129 20.09 -0.44 -4.06
N GLY A 130 20.92 -1.43 -3.76
CA GLY A 130 20.93 -2.19 -2.51
C GLY A 130 21.19 -1.30 -1.30
N ALA A 131 22.12 -0.35 -1.39
CA ALA A 131 22.47 0.57 -0.31
C ALA A 131 21.29 1.45 0.09
N ILE A 132 20.51 1.94 -0.89
CA ILE A 132 19.31 2.74 -0.63
C ILE A 132 18.26 1.89 0.08
N THR A 133 17.94 0.71 -0.47
CA THR A 133 16.87 -0.15 0.06
C THR A 133 17.21 -0.73 1.43
N ALA A 134 18.44 -1.23 1.63
CA ALA A 134 18.90 -1.79 2.89
C ALA A 134 18.93 -0.73 3.99
N THR A 135 19.47 0.46 3.70
CA THR A 135 19.48 1.56 4.67
C THR A 135 18.08 2.02 5.01
N GLY A 136 17.17 2.13 4.03
CA GLY A 136 15.76 2.47 4.28
C GLY A 136 15.07 1.48 5.23
N GLN A 137 15.29 0.17 5.02
CA GLN A 137 14.76 -0.87 5.91
C GLN A 137 15.39 -0.81 7.31
N SER A 138 16.69 -0.56 7.42
CA SER A 138 17.36 -0.46 8.71
C SER A 138 16.90 0.77 9.50
N VAL A 139 16.69 1.91 8.84
CA VAL A 139 16.17 3.14 9.46
C VAL A 139 14.79 2.90 10.05
N ILE A 140 13.83 2.36 9.28
CA ILE A 140 12.45 2.19 9.79
C ILE A 140 12.36 1.16 10.92
N LYS A 141 13.17 0.09 10.86
CA LYS A 141 13.29 -0.89 11.95
C LYS A 141 13.90 -0.25 13.21
N PHE A 142 14.90 0.62 13.04
CA PHE A 142 15.47 1.39 14.13
C PHE A 142 14.42 2.31 14.77
N SER A 143 13.61 3.01 13.98
CA SER A 143 12.51 3.85 14.48
C SER A 143 11.54 3.04 15.33
N ALA A 144 11.09 1.89 14.82
CA ALA A 144 10.19 1.00 15.57
C ALA A 144 10.82 0.51 16.88
N LYS A 145 12.11 0.14 16.87
CA LYS A 145 12.85 -0.27 18.08
C LYS A 145 12.93 0.86 19.11
N VAL A 146 13.23 2.09 18.69
CA VAL A 146 13.27 3.25 19.58
C VAL A 146 11.91 3.49 20.24
N ILE A 147 10.83 3.41 19.44
CA ILE A 147 9.46 3.61 19.92
C ILE A 147 9.08 2.51 20.92
N ASN A 148 9.27 1.24 20.55
CA ASN A 148 8.94 0.09 21.41
C ASN A 148 9.68 0.18 22.75
N ASN A 149 10.98 0.49 22.73
CA ASN A 149 11.78 0.61 23.96
C ASN A 149 11.29 1.76 24.86
N HIS A 150 10.92 2.89 24.27
CA HIS A 150 10.38 4.02 25.04
C HIS A 150 9.05 3.66 25.69
N TYR A 151 8.11 3.10 24.93
CA TYR A 151 6.84 2.63 25.47
C TYR A 151 7.04 1.57 26.56
N ALA A 152 7.97 0.64 26.37
CA ALA A 152 8.22 -0.39 27.36
C ALA A 152 8.74 0.16 28.68
N LYS A 153 9.61 1.17 28.63
CA LYS A 153 10.09 1.89 29.81
C LYS A 153 8.96 2.64 30.54
N GLU A 154 8.08 3.30 29.80
CA GLU A 154 7.01 4.13 30.37
C GLU A 154 5.84 3.28 30.94
N THR A 155 5.46 2.23 30.22
CA THR A 155 4.31 1.38 30.56
C THR A 155 4.67 0.24 31.51
N GLY A 156 5.93 -0.23 31.46
CA GLY A 156 6.37 -1.46 32.15
C GLY A 156 5.96 -2.75 31.43
N GLN A 157 5.55 -2.67 30.17
CA GLN A 157 5.13 -3.81 29.34
C GLN A 157 5.83 -3.76 27.97
N ASP A 158 6.02 -4.88 27.31
CA ASP A 158 6.61 -4.95 25.96
C ASP A 158 5.56 -5.11 24.84
N TYR A 159 4.28 -5.10 25.19
CA TYR A 159 3.15 -5.20 24.26
C TYR A 159 1.96 -4.35 24.71
N PHE A 160 1.01 -4.15 23.80
CA PHE A 160 -0.35 -3.74 24.12
C PHE A 160 -1.36 -4.81 23.66
N VAL A 161 -2.57 -4.77 24.21
CA VAL A 161 -3.67 -5.65 23.79
C VAL A 161 -4.56 -4.88 22.82
N ASN A 162 -4.77 -5.42 21.62
CA ASN A 162 -5.60 -4.80 20.59
C ASN A 162 -7.10 -5.13 20.79
N ALA A 163 -7.96 -4.53 19.95
CA ALA A 163 -9.43 -4.72 20.01
C ALA A 163 -9.91 -6.18 19.86
N THR A 164 -9.06 -7.07 19.35
CA THR A 164 -9.36 -8.50 19.18
C THR A 164 -8.74 -9.37 20.28
N ASN A 165 -8.27 -8.76 21.38
CA ASN A 165 -7.55 -9.39 22.49
C ASN A 165 -6.19 -10.01 22.13
N GLY A 166 -5.62 -9.64 20.97
CA GLY A 166 -4.29 -10.05 20.54
C GLY A 166 -3.21 -9.15 21.14
N LYS A 167 -2.07 -9.74 21.50
CA LYS A 167 -0.86 -8.99 21.89
C LYS A 167 -0.15 -8.45 20.65
N ALA A 168 0.23 -7.18 20.68
CA ALA A 168 1.01 -6.53 19.62
C ALA A 168 2.09 -5.62 20.21
N GLU A 169 3.21 -5.48 19.51
CA GLU A 169 4.23 -4.46 19.83
C GLU A 169 3.63 -3.05 19.70
N PHE A 170 4.18 -2.05 20.39
CA PHE A 170 3.65 -0.68 20.32
C PHE A 170 3.73 -0.07 18.93
N ALA A 171 4.88 -0.21 18.26
CA ALA A 171 5.09 0.07 16.85
C ALA A 171 4.68 -1.14 15.99
N PHE A 172 3.39 -1.49 16.02
CA PHE A 172 2.86 -2.77 15.53
C PHE A 172 2.97 -2.98 14.01
N TYR A 173 3.18 -1.93 13.22
CA TYR A 173 3.26 -2.06 11.77
C TYR A 173 4.24 -1.05 11.16
N THR A 174 5.03 -1.52 10.19
CA THR A 174 5.92 -0.67 9.38
C THR A 174 5.70 -0.93 7.89
N ASP A 175 5.68 0.13 7.10
CA ASP A 175 5.62 0.04 5.64
C ASP A 175 6.59 1.03 5.00
N THR A 176 7.72 0.48 4.53
CA THR A 176 8.76 1.16 3.76
C THR A 176 9.44 2.31 4.50
N ASP A 177 8.74 3.40 4.76
CA ASP A 177 9.18 4.64 5.39
C ASP A 177 8.23 5.13 6.51
N SER A 178 7.16 4.39 6.78
CA SER A 178 6.15 4.70 7.80
C SER A 178 6.12 3.66 8.92
N THR A 179 5.77 4.11 10.12
CA THR A 179 5.52 3.26 11.29
C THR A 179 4.19 3.65 11.92
N PHE A 180 3.44 2.67 12.40
CA PHE A 180 2.15 2.85 13.04
C PHE A 180 2.28 2.47 14.51
N VAL A 181 1.73 3.33 15.36
CA VAL A 181 1.92 3.25 16.81
C VAL A 181 0.59 3.48 17.50
N SER A 182 0.26 2.65 18.49
CA SER A 182 -0.92 2.88 19.33
C SER A 182 -0.62 3.94 20.38
N SER A 183 -1.44 4.98 20.50
CA SER A 183 -1.33 5.98 21.58
C SER A 183 -1.95 5.50 22.90
N LEU A 184 -2.91 4.56 22.83
CA LEU A 184 -3.68 4.06 23.98
C LEU A 184 -2.82 3.62 25.18
N PRO A 185 -1.71 2.87 25.03
CA PRO A 185 -0.94 2.39 26.17
C PRO A 185 -0.35 3.52 27.02
N LEU A 186 0.15 4.59 26.38
CA LEU A 186 0.68 5.75 27.09
C LEU A 186 -0.45 6.62 27.66
N ILE A 187 -1.57 6.76 26.94
CA ILE A 187 -2.74 7.49 27.45
C ILE A 187 -3.27 6.79 28.71
N ALA A 188 -3.51 5.48 28.67
CA ALA A 188 -3.99 4.72 29.82
C ALA A 188 -3.03 4.77 31.01
N LYS A 189 -1.72 4.76 30.75
CA LYS A 189 -0.70 4.88 31.80
C LYS A 189 -0.69 6.26 32.46
N ARG A 190 -0.81 7.34 31.67
CA ARG A 190 -0.70 8.74 32.13
C ARG A 190 -2.03 9.29 32.66
N PHE A 191 -3.15 8.81 32.13
CA PHE A 191 -4.51 9.25 32.43
C PHE A 191 -5.42 8.05 32.75
N PRO A 192 -5.32 7.42 33.94
CA PRO A 192 -6.05 6.19 34.25
C PRO A 192 -7.59 6.29 34.25
N LYS A 193 -8.13 7.51 34.17
CA LYS A 193 -9.58 7.81 34.15
C LYS A 193 -10.03 8.46 32.84
N PHE A 194 -9.25 8.30 31.77
CA PHE A 194 -9.61 8.81 30.46
C PHE A 194 -10.88 8.14 29.92
N ASP A 195 -11.60 8.88 29.08
CA ASP A 195 -12.75 8.40 28.34
C ASP A 195 -12.36 8.35 26.85
N GLU A 196 -12.33 7.15 26.28
CA GLU A 196 -12.02 6.96 24.84
C GLU A 196 -13.06 7.61 23.92
N SER A 197 -14.26 7.89 24.43
CA SER A 197 -15.31 8.57 23.68
C SER A 197 -15.14 10.09 23.61
N ASP A 198 -14.30 10.68 24.47
CA ASP A 198 -13.91 12.09 24.38
C ASP A 198 -12.91 12.30 23.24
N GLU A 199 -13.45 12.54 22.04
CA GLU A 199 -12.66 12.64 20.81
C GLU A 199 -11.63 13.78 20.87
N GLN A 200 -11.99 14.92 21.44
CA GLN A 200 -11.07 16.06 21.51
C GLN A 200 -9.90 15.74 22.45
N PHE A 201 -10.19 15.17 23.62
CA PHE A 201 -9.15 14.70 24.53
C PHE A 201 -8.22 13.68 23.85
N MET A 202 -8.79 12.69 23.16
CA MET A 202 -8.01 11.64 22.49
C MET A 202 -7.13 12.19 21.36
N ILE A 203 -7.63 13.14 20.56
CA ILE A 203 -6.85 13.84 19.54
C ILE A 203 -5.69 14.59 20.18
N ASP A 204 -5.95 15.37 21.23
CA ASP A 204 -4.94 16.20 21.89
C ASP A 204 -3.83 15.36 22.52
N GLN A 205 -4.20 14.30 23.26
CA GLN A 205 -3.21 13.40 23.86
C GLN A 205 -2.45 12.59 22.82
N THR A 206 -3.11 12.14 21.74
CA THR A 206 -2.43 11.42 20.66
C THR A 206 -1.44 12.32 19.91
N ASN A 207 -1.80 13.59 19.65
CA ASN A 207 -0.90 14.57 19.05
C ASN A 207 0.30 14.90 19.97
N ALA A 208 0.07 15.01 21.28
CA ALA A 208 1.14 15.25 22.25
C ALA A 208 2.13 14.08 22.28
N ILE A 209 1.63 12.83 22.34
CA ILE A 209 2.45 11.61 22.27
C ILE A 209 3.19 11.52 20.94
N ALA A 210 2.51 11.76 19.81
CA ALA A 210 3.15 11.74 18.49
C ALA A 210 4.29 12.77 18.40
N SER A 211 4.10 13.97 18.97
CA SER A 211 5.13 15.01 19.03
C SER A 211 6.32 14.61 19.91
N GLU A 212 6.07 13.98 21.04
CA GLU A 212 7.11 13.41 21.93
C GLU A 212 7.93 12.34 21.20
N ILE A 213 7.26 11.37 20.60
CA ILE A 213 7.88 10.27 19.85
C ILE A 213 8.65 10.79 18.64
N GLN A 214 8.10 11.75 17.91
CA GLN A 214 8.78 12.39 16.79
C GLN A 214 10.10 13.03 17.22
N LYS A 215 10.10 13.79 18.34
CA LYS A 215 11.31 14.42 18.88
C LYS A 215 12.33 13.36 19.31
N LEU A 216 11.89 12.33 20.01
CA LEU A 216 12.74 11.22 20.46
C LEU A 216 13.40 10.51 19.28
N VAL A 217 12.62 10.05 18.30
CA VAL A 217 13.13 9.30 17.14
C VAL A 217 14.10 10.15 16.33
N ASN A 218 13.78 11.42 16.08
CA ASN A 218 14.68 12.32 15.34
C ASN A 218 16.00 12.56 16.08
N THR A 219 15.98 12.70 17.41
CA THR A 219 17.21 12.79 18.22
C THR A 219 18.02 11.49 18.16
N MET A 220 17.34 10.35 18.09
CA MET A 220 18.00 9.06 17.96
C MET A 220 18.55 8.81 16.56
N TYR A 221 18.06 9.50 15.52
CA TYR A 221 18.67 9.44 14.18
C TYR A 221 20.07 10.06 14.15
N ASP A 222 20.33 11.10 14.94
CA ASP A 222 21.69 11.67 15.04
C ASP A 222 22.69 10.62 15.54
N ARG A 223 22.30 9.87 16.59
CA ARG A 223 23.11 8.75 17.11
C ARG A 223 23.19 7.59 16.13
N TYR A 224 22.09 7.27 15.45
CA TYR A 224 22.05 6.21 14.44
C TYR A 224 23.02 6.50 13.30
N ALA A 225 23.03 7.75 12.82
CA ALA A 225 23.91 8.23 11.77
C ALA A 225 25.39 8.11 12.16
N ASP A 226 25.73 8.57 13.36
CA ASP A 226 27.11 8.54 13.86
C ASP A 226 27.60 7.09 14.05
N VAL A 227 26.82 6.27 14.76
CA VAL A 227 27.22 4.92 15.15
C VAL A 227 27.22 3.95 13.96
N PHE A 228 26.19 3.98 13.12
CA PHE A 228 25.97 2.93 12.13
C PHE A 228 26.35 3.31 10.70
N HIS A 229 26.63 4.59 10.47
CA HIS A 229 26.93 5.13 9.15
C HIS A 229 28.15 6.04 9.12
N ASN A 230 28.78 6.31 10.27
CA ASN A 230 29.94 7.19 10.43
C ASN A 230 29.70 8.59 9.82
N THR A 231 28.51 9.16 10.05
CA THR A 231 28.19 10.51 9.59
C THR A 231 27.42 11.30 10.63
N LYS A 232 27.74 12.58 10.75
CA LYS A 232 26.98 13.56 11.54
C LYS A 232 26.01 14.38 10.68
N SER A 233 26.10 14.26 9.35
CA SER A 233 25.22 14.95 8.41
C SER A 233 24.27 13.94 7.77
N HIS A 234 22.98 14.06 8.08
CA HIS A 234 21.94 13.24 7.47
C HIS A 234 20.66 14.02 7.21
N ARG A 235 19.74 13.38 6.48
CA ARG A 235 18.40 13.89 6.17
C ARG A 235 17.30 12.94 6.64
N TRP A 236 17.63 11.94 7.46
CA TRP A 236 16.61 11.11 8.12
C TRP A 236 15.80 11.96 9.09
N GLN A 237 14.49 11.96 8.87
CA GLN A 237 13.53 12.67 9.68
C GLN A 237 12.20 11.91 9.62
N ILE A 238 11.59 11.67 10.78
CA ILE A 238 10.22 11.18 10.86
C ILE A 238 9.31 12.36 11.20
N LYS A 239 8.11 12.35 10.62
CA LYS A 239 7.06 13.34 10.89
C LYS A 239 5.74 12.63 11.11
N GLN A 240 4.97 13.12 12.08
CA GLN A 240 3.58 12.69 12.24
C GLN A 240 2.78 13.00 10.95
N GLU A 241 2.12 11.98 10.39
CA GLU A 241 1.28 12.12 9.19
C GLU A 241 -0.22 12.08 9.55
N TYR A 242 -0.65 11.06 10.29
CA TYR A 242 -2.05 10.80 10.59
C TYR A 242 -2.30 10.59 12.09
N VAL A 243 -3.50 10.95 12.53
CA VAL A 243 -4.16 10.35 13.71
C VAL A 243 -5.37 9.58 13.21
N ALA A 244 -5.45 8.30 13.57
CA ALA A 244 -6.56 7.44 13.26
C ALA A 244 -7.29 7.02 14.54
N LYS A 245 -8.62 6.99 14.48
CA LYS A 245 -9.47 6.53 15.59
C LYS A 245 -9.42 5.02 15.73
N SER A 246 -9.41 4.32 14.59
CA SER A 246 -9.32 2.87 14.52
C SER A 246 -8.65 2.43 13.21
N GLY A 247 -8.20 1.18 13.17
CA GLY A 247 -7.61 0.60 11.97
C GLY A 247 -7.69 -0.93 11.95
N LEU A 248 -7.70 -1.48 10.75
CA LEU A 248 -7.80 -2.91 10.45
C LEU A 248 -6.63 -3.32 9.55
N TRP A 249 -5.79 -4.23 10.02
CA TRP A 249 -4.69 -4.82 9.25
C TRP A 249 -5.01 -6.27 8.90
N ILE A 250 -5.16 -6.55 7.61
CA ILE A 250 -5.42 -7.91 7.10
C ILE A 250 -4.11 -8.62 6.80
N ALA A 251 -3.17 -7.90 6.17
CA ALA A 251 -1.85 -8.40 5.84
C ALA A 251 -0.90 -7.22 5.58
N LYS A 252 0.38 -7.51 5.34
CA LYS A 252 1.35 -6.49 4.90
C LYS A 252 0.85 -5.78 3.65
N LYS A 253 0.87 -4.44 3.68
CA LYS A 253 0.35 -3.52 2.65
C LYS A 253 -1.16 -3.61 2.40
N ARG A 254 -1.92 -4.30 3.27
CA ARG A 254 -3.37 -4.52 3.15
C ARG A 254 -4.06 -4.10 4.44
N TYR A 255 -4.44 -2.84 4.52
CA TYR A 255 -5.07 -2.26 5.71
C TYR A 255 -6.05 -1.14 5.36
N ALA A 256 -6.93 -0.82 6.32
CA ALA A 256 -7.81 0.33 6.28
C ALA A 256 -7.80 1.03 7.64
N GLN A 257 -7.92 2.35 7.66
CA GLN A 257 -7.93 3.13 8.89
C GLN A 257 -8.91 4.31 8.78
N TRP A 258 -9.54 4.63 9.90
CA TRP A 258 -10.37 5.81 10.03
C TRP A 258 -9.52 6.98 10.52
N VAL A 259 -9.07 7.80 9.57
CA VAL A 259 -8.24 8.98 9.84
C VAL A 259 -9.13 10.14 10.25
N ILE A 260 -8.84 10.69 11.43
CA ILE A 260 -9.55 11.84 12.01
C ILE A 260 -8.70 13.13 12.01
N PHE A 261 -7.40 13.01 11.77
CA PHE A 261 -6.49 14.14 11.67
C PHE A 261 -5.39 13.84 10.65
N LYS A 262 -5.09 14.80 9.77
CA LYS A 262 -4.03 14.69 8.76
C LYS A 262 -3.23 15.98 8.70
N GLU A 263 -1.90 15.87 8.86
CA GLU A 263 -0.95 16.98 8.65
C GLU A 263 -1.37 18.32 9.32
N GLY A 264 -1.89 18.25 10.55
CA GLY A 264 -2.31 19.45 11.30
C GLY A 264 -3.78 19.87 11.12
N LYS A 265 -4.57 19.13 10.33
CA LYS A 265 -5.97 19.46 10.05
C LYS A 265 -6.91 18.31 10.42
N PRO A 266 -8.04 18.57 11.12
CA PRO A 266 -9.11 17.60 11.29
C PRO A 266 -9.62 17.09 9.95
N THR A 267 -9.99 15.81 9.88
CA THR A 267 -10.54 15.17 8.68
C THR A 267 -11.47 14.02 9.07
N ASP A 268 -12.28 13.52 8.15
CA ASP A 268 -13.04 12.28 8.33
C ASP A 268 -12.84 11.43 7.08
N LYS A 269 -11.86 10.52 7.14
CA LYS A 269 -11.41 9.81 5.94
C LYS A 269 -11.15 8.33 6.21
N LEU A 270 -11.79 7.49 5.39
CA LEU A 270 -11.41 6.10 5.20
C LEU A 270 -10.17 6.02 4.30
N ASP A 271 -9.00 5.81 4.90
CA ASP A 271 -7.75 5.57 4.17
C ASP A 271 -7.53 4.07 4.01
N ILE A 272 -7.41 3.63 2.75
CA ILE A 272 -7.33 2.21 2.39
C ILE A 272 -6.07 1.96 1.57
N LYS A 273 -5.28 0.96 1.95
CA LYS A 273 -4.06 0.53 1.23
C LYS A 273 -4.14 -0.92 0.83
N GLY A 274 -3.86 -1.19 -0.45
CA GLY A 274 -3.69 -2.52 -1.06
C GLY A 274 -4.91 -3.46 -1.07
N LEU A 275 -6.00 -3.11 -0.39
CA LEU A 275 -7.28 -3.83 -0.45
C LEU A 275 -7.94 -3.68 -1.83
N ASP A 276 -8.69 -4.70 -2.25
CA ASP A 276 -9.31 -4.77 -3.58
C ASP A 276 -10.28 -3.63 -3.89
N VAL A 277 -10.85 -3.03 -2.86
CA VAL A 277 -11.77 -1.89 -2.93
C VAL A 277 -11.20 -0.66 -3.66
N VAL A 278 -9.87 -0.52 -3.73
CA VAL A 278 -9.21 0.54 -4.50
C VAL A 278 -8.68 0.08 -5.86
N ARG A 279 -8.84 -1.20 -6.22
CA ARG A 279 -8.39 -1.72 -7.51
C ARG A 279 -9.39 -1.33 -8.61
N SER A 280 -8.87 -0.81 -9.72
CA SER A 280 -9.68 -0.42 -10.88
C SER A 280 -10.42 -1.61 -11.53
N SER A 281 -9.92 -2.83 -11.33
CA SER A 281 -10.50 -4.07 -11.84
C SER A 281 -11.75 -4.54 -11.08
N PHE A 282 -11.97 -4.03 -9.86
CA PHE A 282 -13.05 -4.51 -8.99
C PHE A 282 -14.41 -3.88 -9.38
N PRO A 283 -15.53 -4.63 -9.34
CA PRO A 283 -16.85 -4.09 -9.68
C PRO A 283 -17.25 -2.91 -8.79
N GLU A 284 -17.96 -1.93 -9.34
CA GLU A 284 -18.25 -0.67 -8.65
C GLU A 284 -19.18 -0.85 -7.45
N ASP A 285 -20.25 -1.64 -7.59
CA ASP A 285 -21.14 -1.93 -6.46
C ASP A 285 -20.42 -2.75 -5.37
N PHE A 286 -19.43 -3.57 -5.76
CA PHE A 286 -18.66 -4.36 -4.81
C PHE A 286 -17.66 -3.48 -4.05
N LYS A 287 -17.13 -2.42 -4.68
CA LYS A 287 -16.34 -1.41 -3.97
C LYS A 287 -17.19 -0.69 -2.92
N LYS A 288 -18.44 -0.31 -3.25
CA LYS A 288 -19.33 0.38 -2.31
C LYS A 288 -19.57 -0.45 -1.06
N ILE A 289 -20.05 -1.69 -1.21
CA ILE A 289 -20.31 -2.55 -0.06
C ILE A 289 -19.04 -2.85 0.75
N MET A 290 -17.89 -3.04 0.10
CA MET A 290 -16.61 -3.24 0.81
C MET A 290 -16.21 -2.00 1.63
N LYS A 291 -16.42 -0.79 1.10
CA LYS A 291 -16.17 0.45 1.87
C LYS A 291 -17.12 0.55 3.06
N GLU A 292 -18.40 0.22 2.85
CA GLU A 292 -19.40 0.22 3.92
C GLU A 292 -19.07 -0.81 5.00
N THR A 293 -18.65 -2.03 4.62
CA THR A 293 -18.19 -3.07 5.56
C THR A 293 -16.99 -2.59 6.36
N LEU A 294 -15.99 -2.00 5.71
CA LEU A 294 -14.83 -1.41 6.39
C LEU A 294 -15.24 -0.30 7.35
N TRP A 295 -16.17 0.56 6.94
CA TRP A 295 -16.71 1.61 7.81
C TRP A 295 -17.41 1.05 9.03
N ASN A 296 -18.25 0.03 8.87
CA ASN A 296 -18.92 -0.62 9.99
C ASN A 296 -17.91 -1.22 10.97
N ILE A 297 -16.88 -1.90 10.47
CA ILE A 297 -15.81 -2.47 11.30
C ILE A 297 -15.05 -1.37 12.04
N LEU A 298 -14.62 -0.31 11.35
CA LEU A 298 -13.84 0.78 11.93
C LEU A 298 -14.65 1.65 12.91
N LYS A 299 -15.97 1.70 12.74
CA LYS A 299 -16.90 2.35 13.67
C LYS A 299 -17.43 1.40 14.74
N GLU A 300 -16.84 0.21 14.86
CA GLU A 300 -17.14 -0.79 15.90
C GLU A 300 -18.61 -1.21 15.95
N LYS A 301 -19.27 -1.22 14.79
CA LYS A 301 -20.60 -1.81 14.68
C LYS A 301 -20.53 -3.32 14.90
N ASP A 302 -21.59 -3.88 15.47
CA ASP A 302 -21.58 -5.29 15.80
C ASP A 302 -21.59 -6.19 14.55
N LYS A 303 -21.17 -7.44 14.75
CA LYS A 303 -21.09 -8.46 13.70
C LYS A 303 -22.43 -8.66 12.99
N THR A 304 -23.55 -8.63 13.72
CA THR A 304 -24.89 -8.88 13.18
C THR A 304 -25.27 -7.74 12.25
N GLU A 305 -25.20 -6.49 12.70
CA GLU A 305 -25.51 -5.34 11.84
C GLU A 305 -24.67 -5.32 10.55
N THR A 306 -23.37 -5.61 10.66
CA THR A 306 -22.46 -5.69 9.51
C THR A 306 -22.84 -6.82 8.55
N THR A 307 -23.22 -7.97 9.10
CA THR A 307 -23.62 -9.15 8.31
C THR A 307 -24.97 -8.93 7.61
N ASP A 308 -25.96 -8.37 8.31
CA ASP A 308 -27.27 -8.01 7.78
C ASP A 308 -27.16 -7.06 6.59
N MET A 309 -26.30 -6.05 6.69
CA MET A 309 -26.03 -5.11 5.61
C MET A 309 -25.48 -5.80 4.35
N ILE A 310 -24.52 -6.72 4.51
CA ILE A 310 -23.95 -7.47 3.38
C ILE A 310 -25.00 -8.40 2.76
N HIS A 311 -25.85 -9.06 3.56
CA HIS A 311 -26.93 -9.90 3.04
C HIS A 311 -27.99 -9.09 2.29
N LYS A 312 -28.33 -7.89 2.79
CA LYS A 312 -29.22 -6.96 2.09
C LYS A 312 -28.64 -6.55 0.74
N PHE A 313 -27.35 -6.24 0.69
CA PHE A 313 -26.64 -5.99 -0.56
C PHE A 313 -26.71 -7.20 -1.50
N LYS A 314 -26.37 -8.41 -1.02
CA LYS A 314 -26.40 -9.65 -1.83
C LYS A 314 -27.80 -9.90 -2.41
N SER A 315 -28.85 -9.66 -1.63
CA SER A 315 -30.24 -9.81 -2.07
C SER A 315 -30.64 -8.75 -3.10
N GLY A 316 -30.15 -7.52 -2.94
CA GLY A 316 -30.35 -6.41 -3.86
C GLY A 316 -29.54 -6.50 -5.16
N LEU A 317 -28.51 -7.36 -5.24
CA LEU A 317 -27.67 -7.46 -6.44
C LEU A 317 -28.46 -7.74 -7.71
N LYS A 318 -29.61 -8.43 -7.63
CA LYS A 318 -30.46 -8.72 -8.79
C LYS A 318 -30.93 -7.45 -9.51
N SER A 319 -31.15 -6.35 -8.78
CA SER A 319 -31.60 -5.07 -9.36
C SER A 319 -30.46 -4.12 -9.70
N SER A 320 -29.20 -4.42 -9.34
CA SER A 320 -28.06 -3.57 -9.68
C SER A 320 -27.84 -3.46 -11.19
N PRO A 321 -27.52 -2.27 -11.72
CA PRO A 321 -27.11 -2.12 -13.12
C PRO A 321 -25.98 -3.09 -13.50
N VAL A 322 -26.11 -3.75 -14.65
CA VAL A 322 -25.19 -4.84 -15.07
C VAL A 322 -23.72 -4.37 -15.10
N LEU A 323 -23.46 -3.17 -15.61
CA LEU A 323 -22.11 -2.60 -15.70
C LEU A 323 -21.44 -2.37 -14.33
N ASN A 324 -22.22 -2.22 -13.25
CA ASN A 324 -21.71 -1.98 -11.90
C ASN A 324 -21.28 -3.27 -11.19
N VAL A 325 -21.79 -4.41 -11.64
CA VAL A 325 -21.42 -5.73 -11.09
C VAL A 325 -20.37 -6.45 -11.92
N MET A 326 -20.07 -5.97 -13.14
CA MET A 326 -19.03 -6.51 -14.00
C MET A 326 -17.62 -6.04 -13.58
N LYS A 327 -16.63 -6.91 -13.80
CA LYS A 327 -15.20 -6.66 -13.55
C LYS A 327 -14.58 -5.87 -14.69
N ASN A 328 -13.68 -4.93 -14.38
CA ASN A 328 -12.88 -4.28 -15.41
C ASN A 328 -11.60 -5.10 -15.67
N SER A 329 -11.22 -5.31 -16.92
CA SER A 329 -9.96 -5.99 -17.28
C SER A 329 -9.44 -5.49 -18.63
N GLY A 330 -8.11 -5.42 -18.76
CA GLY A 330 -7.47 -5.16 -20.05
C GLY A 330 -7.34 -6.46 -20.84
N VAL A 331 -7.80 -6.45 -22.09
CA VAL A 331 -7.73 -7.61 -23.00
C VAL A 331 -6.37 -7.59 -23.68
N LYS A 332 -5.56 -8.62 -23.45
CA LYS A 332 -4.24 -8.77 -24.07
C LYS A 332 -4.19 -10.06 -24.88
N GLU A 333 -3.48 -10.01 -26.00
CA GLU A 333 -3.23 -11.14 -26.88
C GLU A 333 -4.51 -11.82 -27.44
N ILE A 334 -5.66 -11.13 -27.55
CA ILE A 334 -6.89 -11.71 -28.12
C ILE A 334 -6.64 -12.28 -29.53
N SER A 335 -5.83 -11.60 -30.33
CA SER A 335 -5.45 -12.05 -31.68
C SER A 335 -4.75 -13.41 -31.72
N LYS A 336 -4.05 -13.78 -30.64
CA LYS A 336 -3.42 -15.11 -30.51
C LYS A 336 -4.49 -16.20 -30.43
N PHE A 337 -5.56 -15.94 -29.67
CA PHE A 337 -6.64 -16.89 -29.40
C PHE A 337 -7.75 -16.89 -30.46
N THR A 338 -7.73 -15.95 -31.41
CA THR A 338 -8.71 -15.86 -32.49
C THR A 338 -8.14 -16.13 -33.88
N LYS A 339 -6.83 -16.40 -34.01
CA LYS A 339 -6.18 -16.62 -35.30
C LYS A 339 -6.78 -17.85 -36.01
N GLY A 340 -7.42 -17.62 -37.15
CA GLY A 340 -8.07 -18.69 -37.93
C GLY A 340 -9.34 -19.26 -37.30
N ARG A 341 -9.81 -18.67 -36.19
CA ARG A 341 -11.03 -19.08 -35.50
C ARG A 341 -12.26 -18.57 -36.25
N LYS A 342 -13.27 -19.43 -36.42
CA LYS A 342 -14.62 -19.01 -36.86
C LYS A 342 -15.50 -18.65 -35.65
N PRO A 343 -16.44 -17.70 -35.77
CA PRO A 343 -17.36 -17.38 -34.67
C PRO A 343 -18.06 -18.63 -34.10
N PHE A 344 -18.29 -18.66 -32.79
CA PHE A 344 -18.98 -19.74 -32.05
C PHE A 344 -18.32 -21.12 -32.10
N THR A 345 -17.03 -21.23 -32.44
CA THR A 345 -16.29 -22.52 -32.47
C THR A 345 -15.57 -22.87 -31.16
N GLY A 346 -15.96 -22.25 -30.04
CA GLY A 346 -15.31 -22.45 -28.73
C GLY A 346 -14.02 -21.64 -28.57
N TYR A 347 -13.12 -22.10 -27.70
CA TYR A 347 -11.86 -21.38 -27.37
C TYR A 347 -10.68 -22.33 -27.33
N GLU A 348 -9.50 -21.81 -27.65
CA GLU A 348 -8.25 -22.53 -27.39
C GLU A 348 -8.05 -22.82 -25.90
N LYS A 349 -7.35 -23.91 -25.59
CA LYS A 349 -7.01 -24.26 -24.21
C LYS A 349 -6.09 -23.19 -23.62
N GLY A 350 -6.44 -22.70 -22.43
CA GLY A 350 -5.68 -21.65 -21.73
C GLY A 350 -6.12 -20.22 -22.00
N THR A 351 -7.15 -19.98 -22.84
CA THR A 351 -7.71 -18.64 -23.05
C THR A 351 -8.25 -18.07 -21.72
N PRO A 352 -7.76 -16.90 -21.26
CA PRO A 352 -8.24 -16.29 -20.02
C PRO A 352 -9.73 -15.91 -20.09
N ALA A 353 -10.44 -15.97 -18.96
CA ALA A 353 -11.89 -15.73 -18.89
C ALA A 353 -12.33 -14.38 -19.50
N HIS A 354 -11.60 -13.30 -19.22
CA HIS A 354 -11.89 -11.97 -19.78
C HIS A 354 -11.60 -11.87 -21.29
N VAL A 355 -10.68 -12.69 -21.81
CA VAL A 355 -10.42 -12.79 -23.25
C VAL A 355 -11.53 -13.60 -23.92
N LYS A 356 -11.98 -14.71 -23.30
CA LYS A 356 -13.17 -15.47 -23.77
C LYS A 356 -14.40 -14.56 -23.85
N ALA A 357 -14.62 -13.76 -22.81
CA ALA A 357 -15.69 -12.77 -22.76
C ALA A 357 -15.64 -11.76 -23.91
N ALA A 358 -14.45 -11.24 -24.25
CA ALA A 358 -14.26 -10.35 -25.38
C ALA A 358 -14.47 -11.03 -26.74
N ILE A 359 -14.03 -12.28 -26.88
CA ILE A 359 -14.28 -13.10 -28.09
C ILE A 359 -15.79 -13.29 -28.29
N ASN A 360 -16.53 -13.61 -27.24
CA ASN A 360 -17.97 -13.80 -27.33
C ASN A 360 -18.71 -12.53 -27.74
N PHE A 361 -18.20 -11.36 -27.32
CA PHE A 361 -18.79 -10.08 -27.70
C PHE A 361 -18.64 -9.85 -29.20
N ASN A 362 -17.43 -10.09 -29.71
CA ASN A 362 -17.13 -10.01 -31.15
C ASN A 362 -17.94 -11.02 -31.97
N ASP A 363 -18.15 -12.23 -31.44
CA ASP A 363 -18.98 -13.27 -32.05
C ASP A 363 -20.46 -12.82 -32.13
N LEU A 364 -21.02 -12.25 -31.06
CA LEU A 364 -22.39 -11.73 -31.04
C LEU A 364 -22.58 -10.54 -31.99
N LEU A 365 -21.61 -9.63 -32.07
CA LEU A 365 -21.65 -8.54 -33.06
C LEU A 365 -21.74 -9.10 -34.48
N SER A 366 -20.89 -10.10 -34.78
CA SER A 366 -20.86 -10.75 -36.09
C SER A 366 -22.18 -11.46 -36.41
N MET A 367 -22.75 -12.17 -35.44
CA MET A 367 -24.02 -12.90 -35.58
C MET A 367 -25.21 -11.97 -35.81
N HIS A 368 -25.28 -10.85 -35.07
CA HIS A 368 -26.34 -9.87 -35.23
C HIS A 368 -26.13 -8.91 -36.41
N GLY A 369 -25.01 -9.04 -37.14
CA GLY A 369 -24.68 -8.19 -38.28
C GLY A 369 -24.41 -6.73 -37.88
N ILE A 370 -24.02 -6.48 -36.63
CA ILE A 370 -23.73 -5.15 -36.09
C ILE A 370 -22.34 -4.74 -36.56
N ARG A 371 -22.24 -3.60 -37.26
CA ARG A 371 -21.01 -3.12 -37.91
C ARG A 371 -20.59 -1.70 -37.50
N ASP A 372 -21.52 -0.97 -36.88
CA ASP A 372 -21.36 0.36 -36.32
C ASP A 372 -20.62 0.34 -34.96
N VAL A 373 -20.48 -0.84 -34.35
CA VAL A 373 -19.67 -1.05 -33.14
C VAL A 373 -18.40 -1.82 -33.48
N GLU A 374 -17.26 -1.27 -33.08
CA GLU A 374 -15.97 -1.90 -33.28
C GLU A 374 -15.81 -3.18 -32.44
N LEU A 375 -15.11 -4.15 -33.01
CA LEU A 375 -14.69 -5.34 -32.31
C LEU A 375 -13.68 -4.98 -31.21
N ILE A 376 -13.75 -5.69 -30.08
CA ILE A 376 -12.76 -5.55 -29.01
C ILE A 376 -11.40 -6.07 -29.49
N GLN A 377 -10.35 -5.27 -29.31
CA GLN A 377 -8.99 -5.56 -29.75
C GLN A 377 -7.96 -5.64 -28.60
N ASN A 378 -6.70 -5.93 -28.96
CA ASN A 378 -5.57 -5.96 -28.03
C ASN A 378 -5.34 -4.59 -27.38
N GLY A 379 -5.24 -4.57 -26.06
CA GLY A 379 -4.97 -3.37 -25.26
C GLY A 379 -6.23 -2.66 -24.77
N GLU A 380 -7.41 -3.01 -25.29
CA GLU A 380 -8.68 -2.43 -24.85
C GLU A 380 -9.06 -2.87 -23.44
N LYS A 381 -9.80 -2.00 -22.74
CA LYS A 381 -10.40 -2.32 -21.46
C LYS A 381 -11.86 -2.68 -21.66
N VAL A 382 -12.28 -3.77 -21.03
CA VAL A 382 -13.65 -4.26 -21.06
C VAL A 382 -14.19 -4.43 -19.66
N LYS A 383 -15.51 -4.40 -19.55
CA LYS A 383 -16.26 -4.94 -18.42
C LYS A 383 -16.64 -6.37 -18.74
N TRP A 384 -16.45 -7.32 -17.82
CA TRP A 384 -16.86 -8.72 -18.04
C TRP A 384 -17.46 -9.37 -16.80
N ALA A 385 -18.32 -10.36 -17.00
CA ALA A 385 -18.90 -11.18 -15.94
C ALA A 385 -19.07 -12.64 -16.37
N TYR A 386 -19.34 -13.51 -15.38
CA TYR A 386 -19.78 -14.87 -15.63
C TYR A 386 -21.26 -14.88 -16.02
N LEU A 387 -21.64 -15.83 -16.87
CA LEU A 387 -23.02 -16.09 -17.21
C LEU A 387 -23.50 -17.42 -16.61
N SER A 388 -24.81 -17.50 -16.41
CA SER A 388 -25.55 -18.74 -16.19
C SER A 388 -25.82 -19.42 -17.53
N ASP A 389 -26.47 -20.59 -17.49
CA ASP A 389 -26.89 -21.32 -18.69
C ASP A 389 -27.64 -20.40 -19.66
N ASN A 390 -27.24 -20.44 -20.92
CA ASN A 390 -27.73 -19.57 -21.98
C ASN A 390 -27.69 -20.30 -23.34
N PRO A 391 -28.44 -19.83 -24.34
CA PRO A 391 -28.58 -20.51 -25.64
C PRO A 391 -27.27 -20.76 -26.40
N TYR A 392 -26.21 -19.99 -26.12
CA TYR A 392 -24.93 -20.09 -26.82
C TYR A 392 -23.87 -20.87 -26.04
N GLY A 393 -24.19 -21.33 -24.82
CA GLY A 393 -23.24 -22.03 -23.96
C GLY A 393 -22.05 -21.17 -23.51
N PHE A 394 -22.22 -19.85 -23.46
CA PHE A 394 -21.14 -18.95 -23.06
C PHE A 394 -20.99 -18.92 -21.53
N ASP A 395 -19.78 -19.19 -21.01
CA ASP A 395 -19.51 -19.08 -19.57
C ASP A 395 -19.31 -17.63 -19.09
N THR A 396 -19.01 -16.73 -20.02
CA THR A 396 -18.61 -15.34 -19.73
C THR A 396 -19.00 -14.40 -20.86
N MET A 397 -19.24 -13.13 -20.54
CA MET A 397 -19.54 -12.08 -21.50
C MET A 397 -18.84 -10.78 -21.16
N ALA A 398 -18.45 -10.03 -22.19
CA ALA A 398 -17.89 -8.70 -22.07
C ALA A 398 -18.84 -7.63 -22.61
N LEU A 399 -18.64 -6.40 -22.14
CA LEU A 399 -19.19 -5.15 -22.67
C LEU A 399 -18.05 -4.12 -22.69
N ARG A 400 -18.07 -3.19 -23.64
CA ARG A 400 -17.10 -2.08 -23.73
C ARG A 400 -17.31 -1.07 -22.59
N GLY A 401 -18.55 -0.93 -22.14
CA GLY A 401 -19.00 0.04 -21.14
C GLY A 401 -19.37 1.40 -21.73
N TYR A 402 -19.36 1.52 -23.05
CA TYR A 402 -19.78 2.69 -23.83
C TYR A 402 -20.29 2.19 -25.19
N GLU A 403 -21.40 2.76 -25.67
CA GLU A 403 -21.98 2.45 -26.99
C GLU A 403 -22.18 0.94 -27.26
N ASP A 404 -22.46 0.17 -26.20
CA ASP A 404 -22.76 -1.26 -26.32
C ASP A 404 -24.15 -1.46 -26.95
N PRO A 405 -24.30 -2.36 -27.95
CA PRO A 405 -25.60 -2.63 -28.56
C PRO A 405 -26.60 -3.20 -27.55
N SER A 406 -27.86 -2.75 -27.61
CA SER A 406 -28.91 -3.17 -26.68
C SER A 406 -29.11 -4.68 -26.69
N GLN A 407 -29.02 -5.35 -27.85
CA GLN A 407 -29.16 -6.80 -27.97
C GLN A 407 -28.13 -7.56 -27.11
N ILE A 408 -26.91 -7.04 -27.04
CA ILE A 408 -25.84 -7.65 -26.24
C ILE A 408 -26.03 -7.28 -24.77
N VAL A 409 -26.35 -6.02 -24.46
CA VAL A 409 -26.61 -5.58 -23.08
C VAL A 409 -27.77 -6.36 -22.45
N ASP A 410 -28.85 -6.57 -23.19
CA ASP A 410 -30.03 -7.33 -22.76
C ASP A 410 -29.67 -8.80 -22.53
N PHE A 411 -28.90 -9.41 -23.44
CA PHE A 411 -28.38 -10.76 -23.27
C PHE A 411 -27.54 -10.91 -21.99
N VAL A 412 -26.59 -9.99 -21.76
CA VAL A 412 -25.79 -10.00 -20.53
C VAL A 412 -26.66 -9.77 -19.30
N THR A 413 -27.62 -8.85 -19.37
CA THR A 413 -28.51 -8.54 -18.24
C THR A 413 -29.39 -9.73 -17.86
N GLN A 414 -29.87 -10.49 -18.85
CA GLN A 414 -30.69 -11.69 -18.65
C GLN A 414 -29.89 -12.85 -18.04
N TYR A 415 -28.68 -13.09 -18.52
CA TYR A 415 -27.92 -14.30 -18.19
C TYR A 415 -26.75 -14.07 -17.22
N ILE A 416 -26.52 -12.87 -16.70
CA ILE A 416 -25.42 -12.62 -15.76
C ILE A 416 -25.57 -13.43 -14.46
N ASP A 417 -24.54 -14.20 -14.13
CA ASP A 417 -24.50 -14.97 -12.89
C ASP A 417 -23.97 -14.11 -11.73
N ARG A 418 -24.89 -13.37 -11.14
CA ARG A 418 -24.62 -12.44 -10.02
C ARG A 418 -24.18 -13.14 -8.73
N ASN A 419 -24.61 -14.39 -8.53
CA ASN A 419 -24.19 -15.17 -7.36
C ASN A 419 -22.75 -15.63 -7.51
N LYS A 420 -22.39 -16.19 -8.67
CA LYS A 420 -21.03 -16.67 -8.95
C LYS A 420 -20.01 -15.54 -8.93
N ILE A 421 -20.36 -14.35 -9.42
CA ILE A 421 -19.46 -13.19 -9.31
C ILE A 421 -19.33 -12.70 -7.87
N PHE A 422 -20.40 -12.71 -7.07
CA PHE A 422 -20.32 -12.42 -5.63
C PHE A 422 -19.40 -13.40 -4.91
N GLU A 423 -19.57 -14.70 -5.13
CA GLU A 423 -18.77 -15.75 -4.50
C GLU A 423 -17.30 -15.65 -4.90
N LYS A 424 -17.01 -15.54 -6.19
CA LYS A 424 -15.63 -15.50 -6.68
C LYS A 424 -14.89 -14.21 -6.37
N GLU A 425 -15.58 -13.08 -6.34
CA GLU A 425 -14.92 -11.77 -6.27
C GLU A 425 -15.05 -11.10 -4.91
N LEU A 426 -16.10 -11.36 -4.13
CA LEU A 426 -16.37 -10.66 -2.89
C LEU A 426 -16.28 -11.55 -1.65
N LYS A 427 -16.85 -12.76 -1.66
CA LYS A 427 -16.95 -13.63 -0.47
C LYS A 427 -15.61 -13.83 0.25
N ASN A 428 -14.58 -14.30 -0.46
CA ASN A 428 -13.26 -14.54 0.14
C ASN A 428 -12.65 -13.26 0.76
N LYS A 429 -13.00 -12.08 0.24
CA LYS A 429 -12.50 -10.79 0.76
C LYS A 429 -13.23 -10.37 2.03
N LEU A 430 -14.50 -10.74 2.15
CA LEU A 430 -15.27 -10.59 3.38
C LEU A 430 -14.77 -11.59 4.43
N ASP A 431 -14.44 -12.82 4.03
CA ASP A 431 -13.82 -13.81 4.92
C ASP A 431 -12.51 -13.27 5.50
N ASP A 432 -11.65 -12.64 4.69
CA ASP A 432 -10.43 -11.97 5.18
C ASP A 432 -10.75 -10.92 6.28
N PHE A 433 -11.80 -10.12 6.10
CA PHE A 433 -12.21 -9.11 7.07
C PHE A 433 -12.76 -9.72 8.36
N TYR A 434 -13.62 -10.73 8.23
CA TYR A 434 -14.22 -11.40 9.39
C TYR A 434 -13.18 -12.18 10.18
N ALA A 435 -12.23 -12.83 9.51
CA ALA A 435 -11.11 -13.51 10.15
C ALA A 435 -10.25 -12.52 10.95
N ALA A 436 -9.93 -11.35 10.38
CA ALA A 436 -9.16 -10.32 11.09
C ALA A 436 -9.88 -9.75 12.32
N MET A 437 -11.21 -9.85 12.37
CA MET A 437 -12.03 -9.46 13.53
C MET A 437 -12.29 -10.61 14.52
N ASN A 438 -11.69 -11.79 14.32
CA ASN A 438 -12.01 -13.02 15.05
C ASN A 438 -13.51 -13.40 14.98
N TRP A 439 -14.21 -13.03 13.90
CA TRP A 439 -15.61 -13.36 13.67
C TRP A 439 -15.83 -14.70 12.95
N GLY A 440 -14.75 -15.34 12.49
CA GLY A 440 -14.78 -16.56 11.67
C GLY A 440 -14.94 -16.25 10.18
N ALA A 441 -15.60 -17.14 9.43
CA ALA A 441 -15.94 -16.89 8.03
C ALA A 441 -17.23 -16.05 7.91
N PHE A 442 -17.40 -15.37 6.77
CA PHE A 442 -18.63 -14.69 6.43
C PHE A 442 -19.77 -15.73 6.32
N PRO A 443 -20.84 -15.61 7.14
CA PRO A 443 -21.90 -16.60 7.17
C PRO A 443 -22.73 -16.55 5.88
N GLU A 444 -23.08 -17.73 5.34
CA GLU A 444 -23.93 -17.80 4.15
C GLU A 444 -25.40 -17.45 4.45
N ASN A 445 -25.85 -17.74 5.68
CA ASN A 445 -27.19 -17.48 6.18
C ASN A 445 -27.17 -16.88 7.59
N ASN A 446 -28.03 -15.90 7.83
CA ASN A 446 -28.14 -15.17 9.09
C ASN A 446 -28.93 -15.91 10.21
N SER A 447 -29.46 -17.10 9.90
CA SER A 447 -30.37 -17.83 10.80
C SER A 447 -29.69 -18.41 12.04
N VAL A 448 -28.37 -18.61 12.01
CA VAL A 448 -27.65 -19.21 13.15
C VAL A 448 -27.49 -18.20 14.30
N ALA A 449 -27.26 -16.91 14.00
CA ALA A 449 -27.15 -15.88 15.05
C ALA A 449 -28.49 -15.60 15.74
N LYS A 450 -29.60 -15.62 14.99
CA LYS A 450 -30.95 -15.44 15.54
C LYS A 450 -31.41 -16.59 16.43
N PHE A 451 -30.90 -17.80 16.23
CA PHE A 451 -31.28 -18.96 17.05
C PHE A 451 -30.68 -18.91 18.46
N PHE A 452 -29.49 -18.31 18.63
CA PHE A 452 -28.81 -18.19 19.92
C PHE A 452 -29.17 -16.90 20.70
N SER A 453 -29.82 -15.92 20.07
CA SER A 453 -30.26 -14.69 20.75
C SER A 453 -31.57 -14.85 21.54
N PHE A 454 -32.28 -15.98 21.44
CA PHE A 454 -33.48 -16.27 22.24
C PHE A 454 -33.19 -16.98 23.57
N GLY A 455 -31.92 -17.08 23.97
CA GLY A 455 -31.49 -17.75 25.19
C GLY A 455 -30.51 -16.92 26.01
N LYS A 456 -30.87 -15.68 26.35
CA LYS A 456 -30.31 -14.92 27.48
C LYS A 456 -31.38 -14.03 28.09
#